data_AF-A0A7W6GQL5-F1
#
_entry.id   AF-A0A7W6GQL5-F1
#
_cell.length_a   1.000
_cell.length_b   1.000
_cell.length_c   1.000
_cell.angle_alpha   90.00
_cell.angle_beta   90.00
_cell.angle_gamma   90.00
#
_symmetry.space_group_name_H-M   'P 1'
#
loop_
_entity.id
_entity.type
_entity.pdbx_description
1 polymer ?
#
loop_
_entity_poly.entity_id
_entity_poly.type
_entity_poly.pdbx_seq_one_letter_code
_entity_poly.pdbx_strand_id
1 'polypeptide(L)'
;MTDPLFAEDDDANTPLTEEERQGLIPSYITLRRELNEAEQINIADGVRWALSRRRDVLDEAFLRSLHKRMFGKVWRWAGQYRTTARNIGVDAYRIPMDMRQLVGDVRFQVENNSFPPDEIAIRFSHRLVAIHPFPNGNGRMSRLVGDLLALQLGQSRFTWGSGNLVDPNETRKAYIAALRAADAHEIDALLMFARS
;
A
#
# COMPACT_ATOMS: atom_id res chain seq x y z
N MET A 1 -2.93 31.21 -3.39
CA MET A 1 -4.05 30.58 -2.67
C MET A 1 -3.76 29.08 -2.63
N THR A 2 -3.93 28.44 -1.48
CA THR A 2 -3.79 26.98 -1.36
C THR A 2 -4.94 26.32 -2.10
N ASP A 3 -4.65 25.41 -3.03
CA ASP A 3 -5.69 24.68 -3.78
C ASP A 3 -6.51 23.84 -2.78
N PRO A 4 -7.83 24.08 -2.61
CA PRO A 4 -8.67 23.35 -1.65
C PRO A 4 -8.68 21.83 -1.90
N LEU A 5 -8.36 21.39 -3.12
CA LEU A 5 -8.19 19.97 -3.45
C LEU A 5 -6.99 19.33 -2.72
N PHE A 6 -5.96 20.14 -2.45
CA PHE A 6 -4.69 19.71 -1.85
C PHE A 6 -4.36 20.40 -0.52
N ALA A 7 -5.21 21.32 -0.05
CA ALA A 7 -5.00 22.10 1.17
C ALA A 7 -5.22 21.29 2.45
N GLU A 8 -6.07 20.27 2.39
CA GLU A 8 -6.18 19.28 3.45
C GLU A 8 -5.13 18.19 3.22
N ASP A 9 -4.06 18.23 4.00
CA ASP A 9 -3.23 17.06 4.27
C ASP A 9 -4.08 16.10 5.11
N ASP A 10 -4.80 15.22 4.43
CA ASP A 10 -5.22 13.98 5.08
C ASP A 10 -3.93 13.23 5.40
N ASP A 11 -3.60 13.07 6.69
CA ASP A 11 -2.44 12.32 7.17
C ASP A 11 -2.35 10.90 6.53
N ALA A 12 -3.43 10.40 5.92
CA ALA A 12 -3.50 9.19 5.11
C ALA A 12 -2.79 9.22 3.76
N ASN A 13 -2.53 10.39 3.20
CA ASN A 13 -1.96 10.55 1.87
C ASN A 13 -0.53 11.06 1.94
N THR A 14 0.30 10.57 1.01
CA THR A 14 1.64 11.15 0.82
C THR A 14 1.49 12.48 0.09
N PRO A 15 2.07 13.59 0.60
CA PRO A 15 2.06 14.85 -0.10
C PRO A 15 2.65 14.70 -1.51
N LEU A 16 1.90 15.15 -2.52
CA LEU A 16 2.30 15.11 -3.91
C LEU A 16 3.14 16.34 -4.27
N THR A 17 4.09 16.16 -5.19
CA THR A 17 4.74 17.28 -5.90
C THR A 17 3.76 17.94 -6.85
N GLU A 18 4.14 19.11 -7.36
CA GLU A 18 3.32 19.81 -8.35
C GLU A 18 3.18 19.01 -9.65
N GLU A 19 4.24 18.37 -10.15
CA GLU A 19 4.13 17.54 -11.35
C GLU A 19 3.21 16.32 -11.15
N GLU A 20 3.22 15.71 -9.95
CA GLU A 20 2.33 14.59 -9.65
C GLU A 20 0.87 15.02 -9.49
N ARG A 21 0.62 16.23 -8.96
CA ARG A 21 -0.73 16.83 -8.91
C ARG A 21 -1.30 17.07 -10.30
N GLN A 22 -0.49 17.54 -11.24
CA GLN A 22 -0.87 17.67 -12.66
C GLN A 22 -1.19 16.32 -13.33
N GLY A 23 -0.80 15.21 -12.69
CA GLY A 23 -1.17 13.86 -13.07
C GLY A 23 -2.63 13.50 -12.85
N LEU A 24 -3.45 14.36 -12.23
CA LEU A 24 -4.88 14.13 -12.05
C LEU A 24 -5.58 14.01 -13.41
N ILE A 25 -6.35 12.93 -13.59
CA ILE A 25 -7.05 12.63 -14.84
C ILE A 25 -8.44 13.29 -14.88
N PRO A 26 -9.31 13.12 -13.88
CA PRO A 26 -10.68 13.60 -13.97
C PRO A 26 -10.75 15.11 -13.72
N SER A 27 -11.07 15.87 -14.76
CA SER A 27 -11.12 17.34 -14.70
C SER A 27 -12.26 17.90 -13.85
N TYR A 28 -13.22 17.07 -13.45
CA TYR A 28 -14.37 17.47 -12.62
C TYR A 28 -14.06 17.49 -11.12
N ILE A 29 -12.92 16.91 -10.70
CA ILE A 29 -12.53 16.84 -9.29
C ILE A 29 -11.95 18.19 -8.87
N THR A 30 -12.62 18.85 -7.94
CA THR A 30 -12.22 20.16 -7.40
C THR A 30 -12.13 20.17 -5.87
N LEU A 31 -12.71 19.15 -5.23
CA LEU A 31 -12.73 19.01 -3.77
C LEU A 31 -12.01 17.73 -3.34
N ARG A 32 -11.36 17.77 -2.17
CA ARG A 32 -10.67 16.60 -1.57
C ARG A 32 -11.61 15.39 -1.45
N ARG A 33 -12.87 15.60 -1.04
CA ARG A 33 -13.86 14.52 -0.92
C ARG A 33 -14.14 13.80 -2.24
N GLU A 34 -14.15 14.53 -3.35
CA GLU A 34 -14.41 13.98 -4.70
C GLU A 34 -13.21 13.13 -5.16
N LEU A 35 -12.00 13.59 -4.84
CA LEU A 35 -10.78 12.83 -5.08
C LEU A 35 -10.76 11.52 -4.27
N ASN A 36 -11.07 11.60 -2.98
CA ASN A 36 -11.14 10.43 -2.10
C ASN A 36 -12.16 9.41 -2.60
N GLU A 37 -13.35 9.85 -3.04
CA GLU A 37 -14.37 8.99 -3.62
C GLU A 37 -13.90 8.32 -4.93
N ALA A 38 -13.32 9.10 -5.85
CA ALA A 38 -12.81 8.57 -7.11
C ALA A 38 -11.68 7.55 -6.89
N GLU A 39 -10.76 7.81 -5.96
CA GLU A 39 -9.72 6.86 -5.57
C GLU A 39 -10.34 5.59 -4.97
N GLN A 40 -11.31 5.71 -4.08
CA GLN A 40 -11.93 4.56 -3.41
C GLN A 40 -12.66 3.63 -4.40
N ILE A 41 -13.36 4.20 -5.39
CA ILE A 41 -13.98 3.43 -6.48
C ILE A 41 -12.90 2.66 -7.26
N ASN A 42 -11.77 3.30 -7.56
CA ASN A 42 -10.72 2.67 -8.34
C ASN A 42 -9.94 1.61 -7.54
N ILE A 43 -9.74 1.82 -6.24
CA ILE A 43 -9.21 0.81 -5.32
C ILE A 43 -10.12 -0.41 -5.30
N ALA A 44 -11.45 -0.23 -5.19
CA ALA A 44 -12.40 -1.34 -5.22
C ALA A 44 -12.35 -2.12 -6.55
N ASP A 45 -12.18 -1.43 -7.69
CA ASP A 45 -11.92 -2.06 -8.99
C ASP A 45 -10.61 -2.89 -8.98
N GLY A 46 -9.54 -2.33 -8.41
CA GLY A 46 -8.25 -3.00 -8.26
C GLY A 46 -8.33 -4.27 -7.41
N VAL A 47 -9.02 -4.21 -6.28
CA VAL A 47 -9.29 -5.38 -5.40
C VAL A 47 -10.06 -6.46 -6.15
N ARG A 48 -11.18 -6.10 -6.81
CA ARG A 48 -11.97 -7.04 -7.63
C ARG A 48 -11.11 -7.70 -8.71
N TRP A 49 -10.29 -6.92 -9.41
CA TRP A 49 -9.39 -7.45 -10.45
C TRP A 49 -8.33 -8.39 -9.89
N ALA A 50 -7.76 -8.08 -8.71
CA ALA A 50 -6.75 -8.92 -8.07
C ALA A 50 -7.34 -10.27 -7.64
N LEU A 51 -8.55 -10.26 -7.08
CA LEU A 51 -9.24 -11.44 -6.58
C LEU A 51 -9.95 -12.27 -7.66
N SER A 52 -10.16 -11.71 -8.86
CA SER A 52 -10.90 -12.39 -9.95
C SER A 52 -10.29 -13.72 -10.44
N ARG A 53 -9.01 -13.97 -10.17
CA ARG A 53 -8.30 -15.20 -10.51
C ARG A 53 -7.01 -15.29 -9.71
N ARG A 54 -6.45 -16.49 -9.61
CA ARG A 54 -5.12 -16.70 -9.02
C ARG A 54 -4.05 -15.99 -9.86
N ARG A 55 -3.17 -15.26 -9.20
CA ARG A 55 -2.05 -14.49 -9.79
C ARG A 55 -0.83 -14.71 -8.90
N ASP A 56 0.37 -14.49 -9.41
CA ASP A 56 1.57 -14.46 -8.56
C ASP A 56 1.67 -13.07 -7.90
N VAL A 57 1.51 -12.98 -6.58
CA VAL A 57 1.64 -11.71 -5.84
C VAL A 57 3.11 -11.29 -5.70
N LEU A 58 4.03 -12.24 -5.85
CA LEU A 58 5.47 -12.03 -5.78
C LEU A 58 6.05 -11.66 -7.14
N ASP A 59 5.25 -11.19 -8.10
CA ASP A 59 5.71 -10.66 -9.38
C ASP A 59 5.68 -9.12 -9.37
N GLU A 60 6.82 -8.48 -9.61
CA GLU A 60 6.91 -7.02 -9.67
C GLU A 60 6.00 -6.43 -10.77
N ALA A 61 5.86 -7.11 -11.92
CA ALA A 61 4.96 -6.67 -12.97
C ALA A 61 3.49 -6.73 -12.51
N PHE A 62 3.13 -7.74 -11.73
CA PHE A 62 1.83 -7.81 -11.07
C PHE A 62 1.65 -6.65 -10.08
N LEU A 63 2.63 -6.36 -9.21
CA LEU A 63 2.54 -5.28 -8.23
C LEU A 63 2.32 -3.91 -8.89
N ARG A 64 3.07 -3.61 -9.95
CA ARG A 64 2.88 -2.38 -10.74
C ARG A 64 1.51 -2.34 -11.42
N SER A 65 1.06 -3.47 -11.95
CA SER A 65 -0.26 -3.60 -12.57
C SER A 65 -1.39 -3.42 -11.55
N LEU A 66 -1.22 -3.94 -10.33
CA LEU A 66 -2.16 -3.78 -9.23
C LEU A 66 -2.31 -2.31 -8.87
N HIS A 67 -1.20 -1.60 -8.66
CA HIS A 67 -1.23 -0.17 -8.40
C HIS A 67 -1.91 0.59 -9.55
N LYS A 68 -1.58 0.26 -10.81
CA LYS A 68 -2.23 0.86 -11.98
C LYS A 68 -3.74 0.64 -11.99
N ARG A 69 -4.21 -0.53 -11.55
CA ARG A 69 -5.65 -0.83 -11.46
C ARG A 69 -6.34 -0.10 -10.32
N MET A 70 -5.62 0.14 -9.21
CA MET A 70 -6.13 0.85 -8.04
C MET A 70 -6.21 2.36 -8.21
N PHE A 71 -5.36 2.95 -9.07
CA PHE A 71 -5.27 4.42 -9.20
C PHE A 71 -5.33 4.96 -10.63
N GLY A 72 -5.29 4.11 -11.66
CA GLY A 72 -5.08 4.54 -13.05
C GLY A 72 -6.26 5.22 -13.73
N LYS A 73 -7.45 5.27 -13.11
CA LYS A 73 -8.53 6.16 -13.57
C LYS A 73 -8.43 7.56 -12.95
N VAL A 74 -7.63 7.74 -11.89
CA VAL A 74 -7.48 9.00 -11.16
C VAL A 74 -6.14 9.65 -11.47
N TRP A 75 -5.07 8.86 -11.57
CA TRP A 75 -3.70 9.36 -11.67
C TRP A 75 -2.94 8.79 -12.87
N ARG A 76 -2.33 9.66 -13.67
CA ARG A 76 -1.51 9.28 -14.84
C ARG A 76 -0.28 8.46 -14.48
N TRP A 77 0.31 8.73 -13.31
CA TRP A 77 1.51 8.04 -12.81
C TRP A 77 1.21 6.65 -12.22
N ALA A 78 -0.06 6.21 -12.16
CA ALA A 78 -0.41 4.93 -11.54
C ALA A 78 0.33 3.74 -12.18
N GLY A 79 1.03 2.96 -11.34
CA GLY A 79 1.86 1.82 -11.76
C GLY A 79 3.29 2.18 -12.17
N GLN A 80 3.65 3.46 -12.07
CA GLN A 80 5.02 3.95 -12.25
C GLN A 80 5.61 4.29 -10.89
N TYR A 81 6.84 3.85 -10.64
CA TYR A 81 7.54 4.24 -9.43
C TYR A 81 7.76 5.74 -9.40
N ARG A 82 7.74 6.31 -8.20
CA ARG A 82 8.08 7.72 -8.03
C ARG A 82 9.53 7.95 -8.42
N THR A 83 9.78 9.10 -9.02
CA THR A 83 11.12 9.61 -9.33
C THR A 83 11.54 10.72 -8.37
N THR A 84 10.62 11.15 -7.51
CA THR A 84 10.79 12.25 -6.56
C THR A 84 11.18 11.73 -5.18
N ALA A 85 12.01 12.51 -4.48
CA ALA A 85 12.37 12.24 -3.09
C ALA A 85 11.19 12.48 -2.14
N ARG A 86 11.21 11.77 -1.01
CA ARG A 86 10.19 11.81 0.04
C ARG A 86 10.86 11.71 1.42
N ASN A 87 10.20 12.22 2.45
CA ASN A 87 10.62 12.04 3.84
C ASN A 87 10.36 10.61 4.37
N ILE A 88 9.63 9.80 3.61
CA ILE A 88 9.30 8.40 3.91
C ILE A 88 9.66 7.53 2.71
N GLY A 89 10.11 6.31 2.98
CA GLY A 89 10.58 5.40 1.95
C GLY A 89 12.07 5.53 1.66
N VAL A 90 12.53 4.69 0.73
CA VAL A 90 13.93 4.70 0.25
C VAL A 90 14.16 5.81 -0.77
N ASP A 91 15.40 6.04 -1.17
CA ASP A 91 15.68 6.95 -2.29
C ASP A 91 15.01 6.47 -3.58
N ALA A 92 14.47 7.40 -4.38
CA ALA A 92 13.70 7.06 -5.58
C ALA A 92 14.47 6.16 -6.57
N TYR A 93 15.78 6.41 -6.73
CA TYR A 93 16.63 5.61 -7.62
C TYR A 93 16.85 4.17 -7.13
N ARG A 94 16.62 3.89 -5.84
CA ARG A 94 16.77 2.54 -5.26
C ARG A 94 15.53 1.69 -5.41
N ILE A 95 14.35 2.29 -5.61
CA ILE A 95 13.06 1.59 -5.63
C ILE A 95 13.07 0.33 -6.53
N PRO A 96 13.55 0.35 -7.78
CA PRO A 96 13.55 -0.86 -8.62
C PRO A 96 14.44 -1.98 -8.08
N MET A 97 15.54 -1.64 -7.42
CA MET A 97 16.44 -2.63 -6.81
C MET A 97 15.81 -3.20 -5.54
N ASP A 98 15.34 -2.33 -4.65
CA ASP A 98 14.78 -2.74 -3.36
C ASP A 98 13.47 -3.53 -3.53
N MET A 99 12.66 -3.23 -4.55
CA MET A 99 11.46 -4.02 -4.89
C MET A 99 11.81 -5.42 -5.40
N ARG A 100 12.82 -5.56 -6.26
CA ARG A 100 13.31 -6.87 -6.71
C ARG A 100 13.85 -7.70 -5.55
N GLN A 101 14.62 -7.06 -4.67
CA GLN A 101 15.15 -7.71 -3.48
C GLN A 101 14.02 -8.16 -2.55
N LEU A 102 13.04 -7.29 -2.27
CA LEU A 102 11.88 -7.63 -1.46
C LEU A 102 11.14 -8.87 -2.00
N VAL A 103 10.86 -8.89 -3.30
CA VAL A 103 10.21 -10.03 -3.96
C VAL A 103 11.05 -11.31 -3.81
N GLY A 104 12.36 -11.23 -4.05
CA GLY A 104 13.25 -12.38 -3.92
C GLY A 104 13.30 -12.92 -2.48
N ASP A 105 13.41 -12.04 -1.50
CA ASP A 105 13.44 -12.41 -0.08
C ASP A 105 12.15 -13.10 0.35
N VAL A 106 10.98 -12.59 -0.09
CA VAL A 106 9.69 -13.19 0.27
C VAL A 106 9.49 -14.53 -0.43
N ARG A 107 9.91 -14.68 -1.70
CA ARG A 107 9.91 -15.99 -2.37
C ARG A 107 10.75 -17.00 -1.59
N PHE A 108 11.96 -16.62 -1.19
CA PHE A 108 12.82 -17.46 -0.38
C PHE A 108 12.17 -17.86 0.96
N GLN A 109 11.54 -16.91 1.66
CA GLN A 109 10.85 -17.17 2.93
C GLN A 109 9.70 -18.17 2.77
N VAL A 110 8.92 -18.06 1.68
CA VAL A 110 7.84 -19.00 1.36
C VAL A 110 8.39 -20.39 1.04
N GLU A 111 9.40 -20.48 0.18
CA GLU A 111 9.99 -21.75 -0.26
C GLU A 111 10.63 -22.53 0.91
N ASN A 112 11.21 -21.81 1.86
CA ASN A 112 11.94 -22.40 2.99
C ASN A 112 11.13 -22.45 4.28
N ASN A 113 9.86 -22.03 4.27
CA ASN A 113 9.02 -21.90 5.48
C ASN A 113 9.75 -21.15 6.61
N SER A 114 10.46 -20.07 6.27
CA SER A 114 11.33 -19.36 7.23
C SER A 114 10.56 -18.73 8.39
N PHE A 115 9.26 -18.46 8.19
CA PHE A 115 8.34 -17.91 9.18
C PHE A 115 6.94 -18.51 8.98
N PRO A 116 6.03 -18.39 9.96
CA PRO A 116 4.62 -18.69 9.77
C PRO A 116 4.00 -17.89 8.61
N PRO A 117 3.03 -18.44 7.86
CA PRO A 117 2.42 -17.78 6.70
C PRO A 117 1.95 -16.34 6.93
N ASP A 118 1.32 -16.07 8.06
CA ASP A 118 0.87 -14.72 8.43
C ASP A 118 2.03 -13.75 8.59
N GLU A 119 3.11 -14.19 9.24
CA GLU A 119 4.30 -13.39 9.43
C GLU A 119 4.99 -13.07 8.11
N ILE A 120 5.09 -14.03 7.18
CA ILE A 120 5.61 -13.78 5.83
C ILE A 120 4.77 -12.69 5.14
N ALA A 121 3.45 -12.81 5.18
CA ALA A 121 2.54 -11.84 4.55
C ALA A 121 2.62 -10.44 5.18
N ILE A 122 2.75 -10.34 6.50
CA ILE A 122 2.91 -9.07 7.20
C ILE A 122 4.27 -8.44 6.96
N ARG A 123 5.36 -9.22 6.97
CA ARG A 123 6.70 -8.73 6.61
C ARG A 123 6.74 -8.21 5.18
N PHE A 124 6.05 -8.88 4.25
CA PHE A 124 5.95 -8.41 2.86
C PHE A 124 5.22 -7.06 2.77
N SER A 125 4.04 -6.95 3.41
CA SER A 125 3.28 -5.69 3.47
C SER A 125 4.09 -4.55 4.11
N HIS A 126 4.71 -4.81 5.25
CA HIS A 126 5.53 -3.85 5.99
C HIS A 126 6.71 -3.35 5.15
N ARG A 127 7.51 -4.25 4.59
CA ARG A 127 8.66 -3.86 3.76
C ARG A 127 8.24 -3.13 2.48
N LEU A 128 7.11 -3.49 1.86
CA LEU A 128 6.59 -2.78 0.69
C LEU A 128 6.27 -1.33 1.02
N VAL A 129 5.55 -1.08 2.13
CA VAL A 129 5.24 0.29 2.54
C VAL A 129 6.49 1.04 3.00
N ALA A 130 7.47 0.36 3.61
CA ALA A 130 8.76 0.93 3.97
C ALA A 130 9.63 1.31 2.75
N ILE A 131 9.49 0.64 1.61
CA ILE A 131 10.12 1.07 0.34
C ILE A 131 9.41 2.33 -0.21
N HIS A 132 8.09 2.39 -0.04
CA HIS A 132 7.21 3.48 -0.51
C HIS A 132 7.36 3.76 -2.02
N PRO A 133 7.09 2.77 -2.89
CA PRO A 133 7.48 2.80 -4.30
C PRO A 133 6.72 3.79 -5.20
N PHE A 134 5.49 4.18 -4.84
CA PHE A 134 4.62 5.02 -5.68
C PHE A 134 4.43 6.44 -5.10
N PRO A 135 4.03 7.43 -5.92
CA PRO A 135 3.74 8.78 -5.44
C PRO A 135 2.72 8.86 -4.29
N ASN A 136 1.65 8.04 -4.34
CA ASN A 136 0.66 7.87 -3.27
C ASN A 136 0.07 6.44 -3.34
N GLY A 137 -0.72 6.03 -2.35
CA GLY A 137 -1.41 4.74 -2.35
C GLY A 137 -0.63 3.56 -1.75
N ASN A 138 0.61 3.78 -1.32
CA ASN A 138 1.50 2.71 -0.83
C ASN A 138 0.91 1.90 0.33
N GLY A 139 0.36 2.56 1.37
CA GLY A 139 -0.24 1.85 2.50
C GLY A 139 -1.51 1.07 2.14
N ARG A 140 -2.30 1.55 1.18
CA ARG A 140 -3.50 0.84 0.70
C ARG A 140 -3.10 -0.39 -0.12
N MET A 141 -2.09 -0.24 -0.98
CA MET A 141 -1.55 -1.33 -1.77
C MET A 141 -0.84 -2.38 -0.92
N SER A 142 -0.02 -1.98 0.07
CA SER A 142 0.73 -2.92 0.90
C SER A 142 -0.18 -3.85 1.68
N ARG A 143 -1.25 -3.32 2.29
CA ARG A 143 -2.26 -4.13 2.99
C ARG A 143 -2.94 -5.13 2.06
N LEU A 144 -3.33 -4.69 0.86
CA LEU A 144 -3.91 -5.59 -0.13
C LEU A 144 -2.93 -6.67 -0.59
N VAL A 145 -1.66 -6.33 -0.77
CA VAL A 145 -0.61 -7.29 -1.13
C VAL A 145 -0.38 -8.31 -0.01
N GLY A 146 -0.41 -7.87 1.26
CA GLY A 146 -0.40 -8.76 2.43
C GLY A 146 -1.59 -9.72 2.43
N ASP A 147 -2.81 -9.21 2.21
CA ASP A 147 -4.02 -10.05 2.09
C ASP A 147 -3.89 -11.09 0.98
N LEU A 148 -3.39 -10.68 -0.19
CA LEU A 148 -3.23 -11.57 -1.34
C LEU A 148 -2.21 -12.68 -1.08
N LEU A 149 -1.08 -12.36 -0.42
CA LEU A 149 -0.09 -13.36 -0.06
C LEU A 149 -0.64 -14.31 1.02
N ALA A 150 -1.32 -13.80 2.05
CA ALA A 150 -1.99 -14.62 3.05
C ALA A 150 -2.94 -15.64 2.42
N LEU A 151 -3.79 -15.20 1.49
CA LEU A 151 -4.69 -16.07 0.73
C LEU A 151 -3.95 -17.13 -0.09
N GLN A 152 -2.81 -16.78 -0.71
CA GLN A 152 -2.00 -17.74 -1.47
C GLN A 152 -1.34 -18.80 -0.59
N LEU A 153 -1.04 -18.45 0.65
CA LEU A 153 -0.48 -19.34 1.67
C LEU A 153 -1.56 -20.06 2.49
N GLY A 154 -2.82 -20.02 2.05
CA GLY A 154 -3.93 -20.76 2.68
C GLY A 154 -4.50 -20.11 3.94
N GLN A 155 -4.20 -18.83 4.18
CA GLN A 155 -4.70 -18.06 5.31
C GLN A 155 -5.89 -17.19 4.92
N SER A 156 -6.69 -16.79 5.91
CA SER A 156 -7.72 -15.77 5.71
C SER A 156 -7.11 -14.38 5.54
N ARG A 157 -7.84 -13.48 4.87
CA ARG A 157 -7.47 -12.05 4.79
C ARG A 157 -7.35 -11.44 6.19
N PHE A 158 -6.51 -10.42 6.31
CA PHE A 158 -6.35 -9.67 7.55
C PHE A 158 -7.53 -8.73 7.75
N THR A 159 -7.83 -8.43 9.00
CA THR A 159 -8.87 -7.46 9.40
C THR A 159 -8.33 -6.05 9.46
N TRP A 160 -7.01 -5.88 9.68
CA TRP A 160 -6.35 -4.58 9.75
C TRP A 160 -7.00 -3.64 10.78
N GLY A 161 -7.45 -4.19 11.92
CA GLY A 161 -8.14 -3.45 12.97
C GLY A 161 -9.62 -3.18 12.71
N SER A 162 -10.18 -3.65 11.58
CA SER A 162 -11.61 -3.48 11.29
C SER A 162 -12.52 -4.33 12.16
N GLY A 163 -11.98 -5.27 12.94
CA GLY A 163 -12.73 -6.06 13.92
C GLY A 163 -13.13 -5.25 15.15
N ASN A 164 -12.44 -4.14 15.41
CA ASN A 164 -12.69 -3.26 16.54
C ASN A 164 -13.67 -2.15 16.14
N LEU A 165 -14.79 -2.00 16.88
CA LEU A 165 -15.81 -0.95 16.69
C LEU A 165 -15.32 0.45 17.13
N VAL A 166 -14.02 0.71 16.98
CA VAL A 166 -13.32 1.88 17.51
C VAL A 166 -13.26 2.98 16.45
N ASP A 167 -13.09 4.22 16.89
CA ASP A 167 -12.95 5.40 16.03
C ASP A 167 -11.89 5.16 14.92
N PRO A 168 -12.16 5.53 13.65
CA PRO A 168 -11.21 5.36 12.55
C PRO A 168 -9.84 6.03 12.78
N ASN A 169 -9.80 7.15 13.51
CA ASN A 169 -8.54 7.82 13.83
C ASN A 169 -7.73 7.05 14.87
N GLU A 170 -8.39 6.44 15.85
CA GLU A 170 -7.73 5.58 16.84
C GLU A 170 -7.17 4.31 16.18
N THR A 171 -7.96 3.67 15.31
CA THR A 171 -7.51 2.51 14.53
C THR A 171 -6.28 2.86 13.68
N ARG A 172 -6.29 4.05 13.06
CA ARG A 172 -5.16 4.57 12.29
C ARG A 172 -3.93 4.81 13.17
N LYS A 173 -4.09 5.43 14.35
CA LYS A 173 -2.98 5.66 15.29
C LYS A 173 -2.37 4.35 15.75
N ALA A 174 -3.19 3.35 16.07
CA ALA A 174 -2.74 2.01 16.44
C ALA A 174 -1.95 1.34 15.29
N TYR A 175 -2.45 1.44 14.06
CA TYR A 175 -1.73 0.94 12.87
C TYR A 175 -0.35 1.59 12.71
N ILE A 176 -0.27 2.92 12.82
CA ILE A 176 1.00 3.66 12.68
C ILE A 176 1.96 3.28 13.81
N ALA A 177 1.48 3.13 15.04
CA ALA A 177 2.29 2.67 16.16
C ALA A 177 2.85 1.26 15.91
N ALA A 178 2.02 0.35 15.40
CA ALA A 178 2.44 -1.01 15.04
C ALA A 178 3.46 -1.04 13.88
N LEU A 179 3.32 -0.17 12.87
CA LEU A 179 4.34 0.00 11.82
C LEU A 179 5.67 0.48 12.39
N ARG A 180 5.66 1.46 13.31
CA ARG A 180 6.88 1.98 13.94
C ARG A 180 7.59 0.93 14.79
N ALA A 181 6.85 0.07 15.48
CA ALA A 181 7.43 -1.08 16.18
C ALA A 181 8.08 -2.06 15.19
N ALA A 182 7.40 -2.37 14.08
CA ALA A 182 7.95 -3.22 13.03
C ALA A 182 9.20 -2.62 12.36
N ASP A 183 9.31 -1.29 12.25
CA ASP A 183 10.52 -0.59 11.79
C ASP A 183 11.72 -0.85 12.72
N ALA A 184 11.47 -1.06 14.03
CA ALA A 184 12.46 -1.46 15.03
C ALA A 184 12.66 -2.99 15.11
N HIS A 185 12.21 -3.74 14.09
CA HIS A 185 12.22 -5.21 14.01
C HIS A 185 11.30 -5.94 15.00
N GLU A 186 10.39 -5.23 15.66
CA GLU A 186 9.37 -5.81 16.54
C GLU A 186 8.06 -6.06 15.75
N ILE A 187 8.00 -7.20 15.05
CA ILE A 187 6.90 -7.50 14.10
C ILE A 187 5.57 -7.86 14.80
N ASP A 188 5.62 -8.32 16.05
CA ASP A 188 4.48 -8.90 16.77
C ASP A 188 3.31 -7.91 16.92
N ALA A 189 3.60 -6.63 17.20
CA ALA A 189 2.59 -5.60 17.31
C ALA A 189 1.80 -5.43 16.00
N LEU A 190 2.48 -5.52 14.85
CA LEU A 190 1.84 -5.42 13.54
C LEU A 190 1.06 -6.67 13.18
N LEU A 191 1.55 -7.85 13.55
CA LEU A 191 0.82 -9.11 13.39
C LEU A 191 -0.49 -9.11 14.19
N MET A 192 -0.41 -8.76 15.47
CA MET A 192 -1.59 -8.64 16.34
C MET A 192 -2.59 -7.63 15.78
N PHE A 193 -2.12 -6.44 15.37
CA PHE A 193 -3.00 -5.43 14.78
C PHE A 193 -3.67 -5.95 13.50
N ALA A 194 -2.93 -6.61 12.61
CA ALA A 194 -3.47 -7.10 11.36
C ALA A 194 -4.57 -8.17 11.54
N ARG A 195 -4.54 -8.92 12.65
CA ARG A 195 -5.56 -9.92 13.01
C ARG A 195 -6.64 -9.43 13.99
N SER A 196 -6.60 -8.17 14.42
CA SER A 196 -7.52 -7.57 15.40
C SER A 196 -8.85 -7.06 14.84
#